data_AF-A0A817DZV2-F1
#
_entry.id   AF-A0A817DZV2-F1
#
_cell.length_a   1.000
_cell.length_b   1.000
_cell.length_c   1.000
_cell.angle_alpha   90.00
_cell.angle_beta   90.00
_cell.angle_gamma   90.00
#
_symmetry.space_group_name_H-M   'P 1'
#
loop_
_entity.id
_entity.type
_entity.pdbx_description
1 polymer ?
#
loop_
_entity_poly.entity_id
_entity_poly.type
_entity_poly.pdbx_seq_one_letter_code
_entity_poly.pdbx_strand_id
1 'polypeptide(L)'
;MYLYNNRVHGDVFRPPQKGMLLAVLIGNGVQIAIMSLITLIFACFGFLSPASRGALMTCAIVCYVLLGTPAGYTSARLYKMFGGERWKKNVLMTAVACPGLIFGIFFILNLVLWANGSSAAIPFTTFLALLALWFCVSTPLVFIGAYLGFKRPVSENPVRTNQIPRQVPEQTLYTKPLPGILMGGILPFGCIFIQLFFILNSIWAHQYYYFFGFLMVVYIILIITCSETTILLCYFHLCAEDYNWWWRSFLTSGFTAVYFFLYSIYYFSTKLEISDGTSTFLYFGYTVMLTFILFLFTGTIGFLACFWFVRIIYSVIKPMRLSPQSPWRKGSDIEKKLEQDRSLTQRSEKQSIDSIEKLKNEIPSNVSFKEEKTEADLHSLIKQYTENSSESTDQSVKKVLKDLSTYRSTNIDQQVLFVRDLFTNGLQAKQDDRKPIGDLIDTGLKGGILFSEPFISGYHLFNKFTKPNKNFKSYFYSFKLFVDAVQYSLIDIHFIWQFIGEIIGKFKSNFFIEIFSIF
;
A
#
# COMPACT_ATOMS: atom_id res chain seq x y z
N MET A 1 7.78 -8.91 7.22
CA MET A 1 7.83 -7.48 7.62
C MET A 1 8.95 -7.12 8.62
N TYR A 2 10.09 -7.85 8.69
CA TYR A 2 11.11 -7.62 9.73
C TYR A 2 12.58 -7.60 9.29
N LEU A 3 12.92 -7.25 8.04
CA LEU A 3 14.34 -7.23 7.67
C LEU A 3 14.86 -6.05 6.85
N TYR A 4 14.05 -5.14 6.30
CA TYR A 4 14.61 -4.21 5.30
C TYR A 4 13.94 -2.83 5.29
N ASN A 5 14.03 -2.07 6.39
CA ASN A 5 13.76 -0.63 6.28
C ASN A 5 14.55 0.28 7.23
N ASN A 6 15.42 -0.26 8.10
CA ASN A 6 16.35 0.59 8.87
C ASN A 6 17.38 1.29 7.98
N ARG A 7 17.68 0.75 6.78
CA ARG A 7 18.69 1.33 5.90
C ARG A 7 18.17 2.48 5.03
N VAL A 8 16.87 2.54 4.76
CA VAL A 8 16.25 3.59 3.92
C VAL A 8 15.60 4.69 4.77
N HIS A 9 15.33 4.41 6.05
CA HIS A 9 14.76 5.32 7.03
C HIS A 9 15.38 6.74 6.98
N GLY A 10 16.71 6.83 6.89
CA GLY A 10 17.44 8.09 6.85
C GLY A 10 17.40 8.86 5.52
N ASP A 11 16.84 8.34 4.44
CA ASP A 11 16.84 9.02 3.12
C ASP A 11 15.44 9.20 2.50
N VAL A 12 14.41 8.53 3.04
CA VAL A 12 13.03 8.55 2.50
C VAL A 12 12.43 9.95 2.39
N PHE A 13 12.71 10.83 3.36
CA PHE A 13 12.13 12.17 3.40
C PHE A 13 13.04 13.26 2.80
N ARG A 14 14.09 12.86 2.06
CA ARG A 14 14.96 13.81 1.37
C ARG A 14 14.15 14.63 0.37
N PRO A 15 14.36 15.95 0.27
CA PRO A 15 13.61 16.78 -0.68
C PRO A 15 13.80 16.28 -2.11
N PRO A 16 12.73 16.22 -2.91
CA PRO A 16 12.80 15.75 -4.29
C PRO A 16 13.63 16.72 -5.16
N GLN A 17 14.29 16.17 -6.17
CA GLN A 17 14.87 16.97 -7.24
C GLN A 17 13.77 17.84 -7.88
N LYS A 18 14.02 19.13 -8.14
CA LYS A 18 12.99 20.05 -8.67
C LYS A 18 11.69 20.10 -7.83
N GLY A 19 11.77 20.03 -6.51
CA GLY A 19 10.59 20.02 -5.62
C GLY A 19 9.61 21.21 -5.76
N MET A 20 10.05 22.35 -6.31
CA MET A 20 9.17 23.47 -6.68
C MET A 20 8.14 23.05 -7.74
N LEU A 21 8.57 22.39 -8.81
CA LEU A 21 7.69 21.97 -9.89
C LEU A 21 6.68 20.94 -9.38
N LEU A 22 7.14 19.97 -8.59
CA LEU A 22 6.27 18.95 -8.00
C LEU A 22 5.18 19.59 -7.12
N ALA A 23 5.56 20.53 -6.25
CA ALA A 23 4.60 21.25 -5.40
C ALA A 23 3.59 22.08 -6.20
N VAL A 24 4.02 22.69 -7.32
CA VAL A 24 3.14 23.43 -8.25
C VAL A 24 2.13 22.51 -8.94
N LEU A 25 2.58 21.36 -9.45
CA LEU A 25 1.73 20.38 -10.12
C LEU A 25 0.69 19.79 -9.15
N ILE A 26 1.11 19.41 -7.95
CA ILE A 26 0.22 18.87 -6.91
C ILE A 26 -0.81 19.91 -6.47
N GLY A 27 -0.40 21.17 -6.29
CA GLY A 27 -1.34 22.24 -5.93
C GLY A 27 -2.45 22.41 -6.96
N ASN A 28 -2.09 22.46 -8.24
CA ASN A 28 -3.05 22.53 -9.33
C ASN A 28 -3.93 21.28 -9.42
N GLY A 29 -3.36 20.08 -9.21
CA GLY A 29 -4.15 18.85 -9.22
C GLY A 29 -5.13 18.73 -8.04
N VAL A 30 -4.80 19.27 -6.85
CA VAL A 30 -5.76 19.36 -5.73
C VAL A 30 -6.93 20.27 -6.09
N GLN A 31 -6.65 21.41 -6.70
CA GLN A 31 -7.70 22.33 -7.18
C GLN A 31 -8.62 21.66 -8.20
N ILE A 32 -8.05 20.95 -9.17
CA ILE A 32 -8.81 20.17 -10.18
C ILE A 32 -9.65 19.09 -9.49
N ALA A 33 -9.09 18.33 -8.55
CA ALA A 33 -9.79 17.25 -7.85
C ALA A 33 -10.98 17.75 -7.01
N ILE A 34 -10.82 18.88 -6.31
CA ILE A 34 -11.92 19.47 -5.53
C ILE A 34 -12.97 20.05 -6.49
N MET A 35 -12.54 20.72 -7.57
CA MET A 35 -13.44 21.24 -8.59
C MET A 35 -14.27 20.12 -9.23
N SER A 36 -13.64 19.02 -9.67
CA SER A 36 -14.34 17.91 -10.31
C SER A 36 -15.32 17.24 -9.36
N LEU A 37 -14.95 17.08 -8.08
CA LEU A 37 -15.86 16.55 -7.06
C LEU A 37 -17.09 17.45 -6.88
N ILE A 38 -16.90 18.76 -6.71
CA ILE A 38 -17.99 19.72 -6.52
C ILE A 38 -18.92 19.75 -7.74
N THR A 39 -18.36 19.82 -8.95
CA THR A 39 -19.15 19.80 -10.19
C THR A 39 -19.94 18.50 -10.35
N LEU A 40 -19.33 17.35 -10.03
CA LEU A 40 -20.03 16.06 -10.07
C LEU A 40 -21.16 15.96 -9.04
N ILE A 41 -20.98 16.50 -7.84
CA ILE A 41 -22.03 16.53 -6.82
C ILE A 41 -23.23 17.37 -7.32
N PHE A 42 -22.99 18.56 -7.87
CA PHE A 42 -24.07 19.38 -8.43
C PHE A 42 -24.76 18.71 -9.63
N ALA A 43 -23.99 18.01 -10.48
CA ALA A 43 -24.55 17.24 -11.58
C ALA A 43 -25.38 16.04 -11.10
N CYS A 44 -24.93 15.33 -10.07
CA CYS A 44 -25.63 14.17 -9.51
C CYS A 44 -26.96 14.55 -8.83
N PHE A 45 -27.02 15.71 -8.16
CA PHE A 45 -28.27 16.22 -7.58
C PHE A 45 -29.26 16.78 -8.61
N GLY A 46 -28.91 16.79 -9.90
CA GLY A 46 -29.79 17.24 -10.97
C GLY A 46 -29.89 18.77 -11.09
N PHE A 47 -29.05 19.54 -10.39
CA PHE A 47 -28.97 21.00 -10.56
C PHE A 47 -28.44 21.41 -11.94
N LEU A 48 -27.75 20.50 -12.63
CA LEU A 48 -27.22 20.68 -13.98
C LEU A 48 -27.93 19.72 -14.93
N SER A 49 -28.80 20.24 -15.79
CA SER A 49 -29.50 19.43 -16.78
C SER A 49 -28.53 18.93 -17.87
N PRO A 50 -28.58 17.65 -18.27
CA PRO A 50 -27.83 17.12 -19.42
C PRO A 50 -28.10 17.88 -20.73
N ALA A 51 -29.24 18.57 -20.82
CA ALA A 51 -29.63 19.37 -21.99
C ALA A 51 -28.84 20.70 -22.11
N SER A 52 -28.32 21.25 -21.01
CA SER A 52 -27.58 22.52 -20.99
C SER A 52 -26.08 22.29 -20.82
N ARG A 53 -25.42 21.70 -21.82
CA ARG A 53 -23.98 21.37 -21.80
C ARG A 53 -23.08 22.55 -21.39
N GLY A 54 -23.45 23.76 -21.78
CA GLY A 54 -22.75 25.00 -21.42
C GLY A 54 -22.81 25.33 -19.91
N ALA A 55 -23.88 24.95 -19.22
CA ALA A 55 -24.02 25.19 -17.78
C ALA A 55 -23.01 24.37 -16.96
N LEU A 56 -22.75 23.12 -17.36
CA LEU A 56 -21.76 22.25 -16.70
C LEU A 56 -20.34 22.83 -16.87
N MET A 57 -19.96 23.24 -18.08
CA MET A 57 -18.66 23.88 -18.32
C MET A 57 -18.52 25.19 -17.55
N THR A 58 -19.56 26.03 -17.54
CA THR A 58 -19.56 27.32 -16.83
C THR A 58 -19.41 27.10 -15.31
N CYS A 59 -20.16 26.13 -14.76
CA CYS A 59 -20.04 25.75 -13.35
C CYS A 59 -18.62 25.29 -13.02
N ALA A 60 -18.02 24.42 -13.84
CA ALA A 60 -16.65 23.96 -13.64
C ALA A 60 -15.63 25.11 -13.66
N ILE A 61 -15.74 26.05 -14.59
CA ILE A 61 -14.85 27.24 -14.67
C ILE A 61 -15.00 28.12 -13.43
N VAL A 62 -16.23 28.41 -13.00
CA VAL A 62 -16.49 29.23 -11.81
C VAL A 62 -15.95 28.54 -10.55
N CYS A 63 -16.25 27.25 -10.37
CA CYS A 63 -15.70 26.45 -9.27
C CYS A 63 -14.17 26.45 -9.28
N TYR A 64 -13.55 26.24 -10.44
CA TYR A 64 -12.10 26.22 -10.57
C TYR A 64 -11.48 27.53 -10.06
N VAL A 65 -12.05 28.67 -10.46
CA VAL A 65 -11.52 29.99 -10.11
C VAL A 65 -11.69 30.32 -8.64
N LEU A 66 -12.82 29.95 -8.04
CA LEU A 66 -13.06 30.11 -6.60
C LEU A 66 -12.21 29.16 -5.75
N LEU A 67 -11.69 28.07 -6.33
CA LEU A 67 -10.84 27.08 -5.64
C LEU A 67 -9.33 27.37 -5.74
N GLY A 68 -8.94 28.60 -6.05
CA GLY A 68 -7.51 29.00 -6.04
C GLY A 68 -6.85 28.84 -4.66
N THR A 69 -7.60 29.01 -3.57
CA THR A 69 -7.08 28.93 -2.20
C THR A 69 -6.51 27.53 -1.84
N PRO A 70 -7.23 26.40 -2.05
CA PRO A 70 -6.67 25.05 -1.90
C PRO A 70 -5.37 24.82 -2.69
N ALA A 71 -5.29 25.34 -3.92
CA ALA A 71 -4.12 25.17 -4.79
C ALA A 71 -2.87 25.83 -4.19
N GLY A 72 -3.01 27.10 -3.80
CA GLY A 72 -1.96 27.87 -3.16
C GLY A 72 -1.53 27.26 -1.82
N TYR A 73 -2.50 26.84 -1.01
CA TYR A 73 -2.25 26.27 0.32
C TYR A 73 -1.43 24.98 0.26
N THR A 74 -1.85 24.02 -0.56
CA THR A 74 -1.19 22.71 -0.67
C THR A 74 0.19 22.82 -1.29
N SER A 75 0.33 23.62 -2.36
CA SER A 75 1.63 23.90 -2.98
C SER A 75 2.61 24.57 -2.00
N ALA A 76 2.17 25.61 -1.29
CA ALA A 76 3.00 26.30 -0.29
C ALA A 76 3.46 25.37 0.84
N ARG A 77 2.55 24.52 1.35
CA ARG A 77 2.84 23.56 2.43
C ARG A 77 3.89 22.53 2.01
N LEU A 78 3.75 21.96 0.82
CA LEU A 78 4.72 20.99 0.29
C LEU A 78 6.06 21.64 -0.02
N TYR A 79 6.06 22.81 -0.65
CA TYR A 79 7.30 23.53 -0.96
C TYR A 79 8.06 23.94 0.31
N LYS A 80 7.34 24.41 1.34
CA LYS A 80 7.92 24.71 2.65
C LYS A 80 8.49 23.45 3.32
N MET A 81 7.81 22.31 3.22
CA MET A 81 8.29 21.02 3.74
C MET A 81 9.57 20.55 3.03
N PHE A 82 9.75 20.86 1.76
CA PHE A 82 10.98 20.57 1.01
C PHE A 82 12.16 21.52 1.35
N GLY A 83 11.98 22.47 2.28
CA GLY A 83 13.00 23.47 2.62
C GLY A 83 13.10 24.63 1.62
N GLY A 84 12.06 24.87 0.84
CA GLY A 84 12.03 25.93 -0.17
C GLY A 84 11.83 27.33 0.44
N GLU A 85 12.79 28.23 0.23
CA GLU A 85 12.72 29.63 0.73
C GLU A 85 12.04 30.60 -0.25
N ARG A 86 12.06 30.29 -1.55
CA ARG A 86 11.56 31.17 -2.63
C ARG A 86 10.03 31.09 -2.78
N TRP A 87 9.31 31.43 -1.71
CA TRP A 87 7.86 31.30 -1.63
C TRP A 87 7.13 32.09 -2.73
N LYS A 88 7.52 33.35 -2.99
CA LYS A 88 6.90 34.20 -4.03
C LYS A 88 6.93 33.54 -5.41
N LYS A 89 8.07 32.93 -5.77
CA LYS A 89 8.23 32.22 -7.05
C LYS A 89 7.35 30.97 -7.12
N ASN A 90 7.25 30.22 -6.01
CA ASN A 90 6.38 29.05 -5.93
C ASN A 90 4.91 29.44 -6.17
N VAL A 91 4.43 30.47 -5.48
CA VAL A 91 3.04 30.95 -5.62
C VAL A 91 2.74 31.42 -7.04
N LEU A 92 3.64 32.22 -7.62
CA LEU A 92 3.48 32.70 -8.99
C LEU A 92 3.46 31.54 -10.00
N MET A 93 4.34 30.54 -9.84
CA MET A 93 4.32 29.35 -10.69
C MET A 93 3.04 28.53 -10.50
N THR A 94 2.52 28.41 -9.28
CA THR A 94 1.25 27.72 -9.03
C THR A 94 0.07 28.41 -9.71
N ALA A 95 0.02 29.74 -9.66
CA ALA A 95 -1.06 30.53 -10.25
C ALA A 95 -0.99 30.60 -11.78
N VAL A 96 0.21 30.55 -12.38
CA VAL A 96 0.40 30.85 -13.81
C VAL A 96 0.77 29.64 -14.66
N ALA A 97 1.55 28.67 -14.16
CA ALA A 97 2.16 27.66 -15.02
C ALA A 97 1.14 26.69 -15.65
N CYS A 98 0.33 26.00 -14.85
CA CYS A 98 -0.66 25.05 -15.37
C CYS A 98 -1.84 25.77 -16.06
N PRO A 99 -2.44 26.82 -15.47
CA PRO A 99 -3.55 27.54 -16.12
C PRO A 99 -3.09 28.24 -17.41
N GLY A 100 -1.87 28.79 -17.42
CA GLY A 100 -1.30 29.43 -18.60
C GLY A 100 -0.98 28.48 -19.73
N LEU A 101 -0.56 27.24 -19.43
CA LEU A 101 -0.39 26.20 -20.46
C LEU A 101 -1.73 25.85 -21.11
N ILE A 102 -2.78 25.64 -20.30
CA ILE A 102 -4.13 25.34 -20.79
C ILE A 102 -4.68 26.51 -21.61
N PHE A 103 -4.53 27.74 -21.10
CA PHE A 103 -4.96 28.95 -21.80
C PHE A 103 -4.19 29.18 -23.10
N GLY A 104 -2.88 28.90 -23.13
CA GLY A 104 -2.06 29.02 -24.33
C GLY A 104 -2.50 28.08 -25.45
N ILE A 105 -2.76 26.80 -25.11
CA ILE A 105 -3.29 25.83 -26.08
C ILE A 105 -4.67 26.29 -26.56
N PHE A 106 -5.56 26.64 -25.64
CA PHE A 106 -6.90 27.12 -25.96
C PHE A 106 -6.89 28.36 -26.87
N PHE A 107 -5.99 29.31 -26.61
CA PHE A 107 -5.82 30.51 -27.42
C PHE A 107 -5.38 30.15 -28.85
N ILE A 108 -4.41 29.24 -29.02
CA ILE A 108 -3.97 28.77 -30.34
C ILE A 108 -5.15 28.11 -31.09
N LEU A 109 -5.92 27.26 -30.43
CA LEU A 109 -7.10 26.63 -31.04
C LEU A 109 -8.14 27.67 -31.47
N ASN A 110 -8.35 28.69 -30.65
CA ASN A 110 -9.30 29.75 -30.98
C ASN A 110 -8.81 30.66 -32.12
N LEU A 111 -7.50 30.92 -32.26
CA LEU A 111 -6.95 31.63 -33.42
C LEU A 111 -7.28 30.91 -34.73
N VAL A 112 -7.19 29.59 -34.74
CA VAL A 112 -7.56 28.76 -35.90
C VAL A 112 -9.08 28.87 -36.18
N LEU A 113 -9.91 28.91 -35.14
CA LEU A 113 -11.36 29.09 -35.30
C LEU A 113 -11.71 30.48 -35.87
N TRP A 114 -11.03 31.54 -35.44
CA TRP A 114 -11.19 32.88 -36.02
C TRP A 114 -10.72 32.94 -37.48
N ALA A 115 -9.59 32.32 -37.80
CA ALA A 115 -9.06 32.30 -39.17
C ALA A 115 -10.03 31.64 -40.16
N ASN A 116 -10.80 30.64 -39.69
CA ASN A 116 -11.82 29.96 -40.48
C ASN A 116 -13.22 30.61 -40.40
N GLY A 117 -13.37 31.74 -39.70
CA GLY A 117 -14.67 32.41 -39.53
C GLY A 117 -15.74 31.54 -38.83
N SER A 118 -15.32 30.59 -38.00
CA SER A 118 -16.23 29.63 -37.37
C SER A 118 -17.15 30.30 -36.34
N SER A 119 -18.43 29.96 -36.35
CA SER A 119 -19.39 30.38 -35.31
C SER A 119 -19.10 29.79 -33.94
N ALA A 120 -18.27 28.73 -33.87
CA ALA A 120 -17.78 28.16 -32.62
C ALA A 120 -16.61 28.96 -32.02
N ALA A 121 -16.08 29.95 -32.74
CA ALA A 121 -15.00 30.78 -32.25
C ALA A 121 -15.48 31.65 -31.08
N ILE A 122 -14.72 31.66 -30.00
CA ILE A 122 -15.06 32.42 -28.81
C ILE A 122 -14.72 33.89 -29.08
N PRO A 123 -15.65 34.83 -28.82
CA PRO A 123 -15.42 36.24 -29.11
C PRO A 123 -14.34 36.80 -28.20
N PHE A 124 -13.64 37.83 -28.69
CA PHE A 124 -12.55 38.49 -27.96
C PHE A 124 -12.96 38.97 -26.56
N THR A 125 -14.20 39.44 -26.40
CA THR A 125 -14.75 39.86 -25.11
C THR A 125 -14.75 38.74 -24.07
N THR A 126 -15.07 37.50 -24.48
CA THR A 126 -15.04 36.35 -23.57
C THR A 126 -13.61 35.98 -23.18
N PHE A 127 -12.63 36.13 -24.08
CA PHE A 127 -11.21 35.98 -23.72
C PHE A 127 -10.78 37.00 -22.66
N LEU A 128 -11.15 38.26 -22.84
CA LEU A 128 -10.84 39.30 -21.88
C LEU A 128 -11.50 39.02 -20.52
N ALA A 129 -12.75 38.54 -20.51
CA ALA A 129 -13.44 38.12 -19.30
C ALA A 129 -12.74 36.95 -18.59
N LEU A 130 -12.29 35.93 -19.33
CA LEU A 130 -11.55 34.79 -18.76
C LEU A 130 -10.19 35.23 -18.18
N LEU A 131 -9.48 36.13 -18.87
CA LEU A 131 -8.22 36.71 -18.37
C LEU A 131 -8.44 37.54 -17.10
N ALA A 132 -9.47 38.39 -17.09
CA ALA A 132 -9.83 39.17 -15.91
C ALA A 132 -10.18 38.25 -14.73
N LEU A 133 -10.92 37.19 -14.97
CA LEU A 133 -11.33 36.24 -13.94
C LEU A 133 -10.13 35.41 -13.42
N TRP A 134 -9.16 35.09 -14.27
CA TRP A 134 -7.91 34.43 -13.87
C TRP A 134 -6.97 35.35 -13.07
N PHE A 135 -6.71 36.57 -13.53
CA PHE A 135 -5.76 37.49 -12.88
C PHE A 135 -6.36 38.27 -11.72
N CYS A 136 -7.64 38.67 -11.76
CA CYS A 136 -8.28 39.46 -10.72
C CYS A 136 -8.92 38.62 -9.61
N VAL A 137 -9.28 37.36 -9.87
CA VAL A 137 -9.93 36.50 -8.87
C VAL A 137 -9.06 35.30 -8.52
N SER A 138 -8.76 34.41 -9.48
CA SER A 138 -8.06 33.15 -9.18
C SER A 138 -6.66 33.38 -8.62
N THR A 139 -5.88 34.26 -9.26
CA THR A 139 -4.49 34.53 -8.86
C THR A 139 -4.41 35.08 -7.41
N PRO A 140 -5.15 36.13 -7.02
CA PRO A 140 -5.20 36.59 -5.62
C PRO A 140 -5.61 35.50 -4.63
N LEU A 141 -6.58 34.65 -4.98
CA LEU A 141 -6.98 33.52 -4.12
C LEU A 141 -5.85 32.52 -3.91
N VAL A 142 -5.06 32.21 -4.95
CA VAL A 142 -3.86 31.37 -4.83
C VAL A 142 -2.83 32.02 -3.89
N PHE A 143 -2.64 33.34 -3.97
CA PHE A 143 -1.77 34.07 -3.03
C PHE A 143 -2.26 34.00 -1.59
N ILE A 144 -3.57 34.17 -1.35
CA ILE A 144 -4.17 34.05 -0.02
C ILE A 144 -3.96 32.64 0.52
N GLY A 145 -4.27 31.60 -0.26
CA GLY A 145 -4.08 30.21 0.13
C GLY A 145 -2.62 29.89 0.47
N ALA A 146 -1.68 30.36 -0.36
CA ALA A 146 -0.27 30.16 -0.12
C ALA A 146 0.24 30.90 1.11
N TYR A 147 -0.21 32.14 1.35
CA TYR A 147 0.12 32.90 2.55
C TYR A 147 -0.31 32.15 3.81
N LEU A 148 -1.54 31.61 3.83
CA LEU A 148 -2.02 30.75 4.91
C LEU A 148 -1.18 29.48 5.06
N GLY A 149 -0.74 28.88 3.95
CA GLY A 149 0.12 27.69 3.93
C GLY A 149 1.52 27.95 4.53
N PHE A 150 2.14 29.08 4.20
CA PHE A 150 3.45 29.48 4.73
C PHE A 150 3.39 29.95 6.19
N LYS A 151 2.27 30.52 6.65
CA LYS A 151 2.12 30.93 8.04
C LYS A 151 2.06 29.73 9.01
N ARG A 152 1.60 28.56 8.55
CA ARG A 152 1.58 27.33 9.36
C ARG A 152 3.00 26.80 9.61
N PRO A 153 3.26 26.17 10.78
CA PRO A 153 4.57 25.57 11.06
C PRO A 153 4.91 24.48 10.04
N VAL A 154 6.20 24.28 9.79
CA VAL A 154 6.67 23.22 8.88
C VAL A 154 6.14 21.89 9.39
N SER A 155 5.57 21.09 8.50
CA SER A 155 5.19 19.73 8.85
C SER A 155 6.46 18.93 9.14
N GLU A 156 6.67 18.54 10.39
CA GLU A 156 7.80 17.70 10.77
C GLU A 156 7.66 16.32 10.11
N ASN A 157 8.74 15.88 9.47
CA ASN A 157 8.83 14.53 8.96
C ASN A 157 9.09 13.58 10.13
N PRO A 158 8.51 12.36 10.12
CA PRO A 158 8.67 11.42 11.23
C PRO A 158 10.13 11.00 11.45
N VAL A 159 10.98 11.21 10.43
CA VAL A 159 12.39 10.81 10.43
C VAL A 159 13.26 11.97 9.95
N ARG A 160 14.41 12.14 10.61
CA ARG A 160 15.45 13.07 10.15
C ARG A 160 16.28 12.42 9.06
N THR A 161 16.58 13.19 8.02
CA THR A 161 17.39 12.72 6.90
C THR A 161 18.88 12.74 7.21
N ASN A 162 19.62 11.75 6.72
CA ASN A 162 21.07 11.72 6.74
C ASN A 162 21.66 12.80 5.82
N GLN A 163 22.84 13.31 6.14
CA GLN A 163 23.49 14.34 5.32
C GLN A 163 23.96 13.78 3.98
N ILE A 164 24.60 12.62 4.00
CA ILE A 164 25.15 11.96 2.81
C ILE A 164 24.10 11.02 2.21
N PRO A 165 23.76 11.16 0.91
CA PRO A 165 22.83 10.25 0.25
C PRO A 165 23.47 8.87 0.08
N ARG A 166 22.73 7.82 0.42
CA ARG A 166 23.15 6.44 0.15
C ARG A 166 23.08 6.13 -1.35
N GLN A 167 24.01 5.29 -1.84
CA GLN A 167 23.90 4.71 -3.17
C GLN A 167 22.74 3.72 -3.25
N VAL A 168 21.88 3.89 -4.26
CA VAL A 168 20.75 3.01 -4.54
C VAL A 168 21.27 1.74 -5.24
N PRO A 169 20.92 0.52 -4.77
CA PRO A 169 21.35 -0.72 -5.40
C PRO A 169 20.72 -0.87 -6.80
N GLU A 170 21.34 -1.70 -7.64
CA GLU A 170 20.81 -2.01 -8.96
C GLU A 170 19.41 -2.64 -8.88
N GLN A 171 18.49 -2.11 -9.67
CA GLN A 171 17.09 -2.47 -9.65
C GLN A 171 16.79 -3.53 -10.73
N THR A 172 15.94 -4.51 -10.38
CA THR A 172 15.40 -5.47 -11.35
C THR A 172 14.49 -4.77 -12.36
N LEU A 173 14.21 -5.40 -13.50
CA LEU A 173 13.50 -4.76 -14.62
C LEU A 173 12.17 -4.12 -14.23
N TYR A 174 11.37 -4.77 -13.38
CA TYR A 174 10.07 -4.25 -12.92
C TYR A 174 10.18 -3.12 -11.89
N THR A 175 11.30 -3.04 -11.16
CA THR A 175 11.54 -1.99 -10.17
C THR A 175 12.25 -0.76 -10.74
N LYS A 176 12.71 -0.84 -12.00
CA LYS A 176 13.19 0.32 -12.77
C LYS A 176 12.07 1.36 -12.93
N PRO A 177 12.41 2.66 -13.00
CA PRO A 177 11.43 3.75 -13.03
C PRO A 177 10.45 3.66 -14.19
N LEU A 178 10.94 3.40 -15.41
CA LEU A 178 10.09 3.40 -16.61
C LEU A 178 9.06 2.26 -16.59
N PRO A 179 9.44 0.97 -16.45
CA PRO A 179 8.46 -0.12 -16.44
C PRO A 179 7.46 -0.01 -15.28
N GLY A 180 7.89 0.41 -14.09
CA GLY A 180 6.99 0.60 -12.95
C GLY A 180 5.95 1.71 -13.17
N ILE A 181 6.33 2.81 -13.82
CA ILE A 181 5.40 3.89 -14.18
C ILE A 181 4.37 3.41 -15.22
N LEU A 182 4.82 2.68 -16.25
CA LEU A 182 3.93 2.12 -17.28
C LEU A 182 2.90 1.18 -16.65
N MET A 183 3.36 0.21 -15.84
CA MET A 183 2.47 -0.80 -15.24
C MET A 183 1.41 -0.20 -14.32
N GLY A 184 1.76 0.82 -13.53
CA GLY A 184 0.82 1.41 -12.57
C GLY A 184 -0.36 2.14 -13.20
N GLY A 185 -0.19 2.69 -14.41
CA GLY A 185 -1.25 3.45 -15.08
C GLY A 185 -2.33 2.59 -15.76
N ILE A 186 -2.07 1.29 -15.96
CA ILE A 186 -2.95 0.37 -16.71
C ILE A 186 -4.26 0.11 -15.94
N LEU A 187 -4.15 -0.16 -14.63
CA LEU A 187 -5.31 -0.51 -13.80
C LEU A 187 -6.30 0.66 -13.68
N PRO A 188 -5.89 1.89 -13.32
CA PRO A 188 -6.82 3.01 -13.25
C PRO A 188 -7.43 3.35 -14.62
N PHE A 189 -6.68 3.17 -15.71
CA PHE A 189 -7.21 3.33 -17.08
C PHE A 189 -8.31 2.31 -17.38
N GLY A 190 -8.10 1.04 -17.05
CA GLY A 190 -9.09 -0.03 -17.23
C GLY A 190 -10.41 0.27 -16.50
N CYS A 191 -10.33 0.79 -15.27
CA CYS A 191 -11.51 1.13 -14.47
C CYS A 191 -12.38 2.24 -15.06
N ILE A 192 -11.80 3.16 -15.84
CA ILE A 192 -12.52 4.30 -16.43
C ILE A 192 -12.80 4.15 -17.92
N PHE A 193 -12.26 3.09 -18.56
CA PHE A 193 -12.29 2.91 -20.01
C PHE A 193 -13.71 3.01 -20.60
N ILE A 194 -14.67 2.28 -20.04
CA ILE A 194 -16.07 2.30 -20.50
C ILE A 194 -16.66 3.70 -20.37
N GLN A 195 -16.37 4.38 -19.27
CA GLN A 195 -16.92 5.71 -19.00
C GLN A 195 -16.31 6.78 -19.91
N LEU A 196 -15.01 6.66 -20.22
CA LEU A 196 -14.33 7.52 -21.19
C LEU A 196 -14.95 7.39 -22.58
N PHE A 197 -15.32 6.20 -23.02
CA PHE A 197 -16.02 6.00 -24.29
C PHE A 197 -17.33 6.80 -24.36
N PHE A 198 -18.17 6.72 -23.32
CA PHE A 198 -19.41 7.49 -23.27
C PHE A 198 -19.19 9.01 -23.22
N ILE A 199 -18.16 9.46 -22.51
CA ILE A 199 -17.79 10.89 -22.46
C ILE A 199 -17.32 11.37 -23.84
N LEU A 200 -16.45 10.62 -24.52
CA LEU A 200 -15.96 10.97 -25.85
C LEU A 200 -17.10 11.00 -26.88
N ASN A 201 -18.02 10.02 -26.85
CA ASN A 201 -19.22 10.06 -27.68
C ASN A 201 -20.10 11.27 -27.36
N SER A 202 -20.21 11.66 -26.09
CA SER A 202 -21.04 12.81 -25.72
C SER A 202 -20.47 14.14 -26.21
N ILE A 203 -19.14 14.31 -26.08
CA ILE A 203 -18.43 15.52 -26.51
C ILE A 203 -18.40 15.62 -28.04
N TRP A 204 -18.04 14.53 -28.73
CA TRP A 204 -17.74 14.58 -30.16
C TRP A 204 -18.85 14.08 -31.09
N ALA A 205 -19.66 13.10 -30.67
CA ALA A 205 -20.77 12.56 -31.47
C ALA A 205 -22.14 13.16 -31.09
N HIS A 206 -22.13 14.27 -30.35
CA HIS A 206 -23.31 15.02 -29.91
C HIS A 206 -24.37 14.20 -29.16
N GLN A 207 -24.03 13.04 -28.60
CA GLN A 207 -24.94 12.25 -27.77
C GLN A 207 -25.08 12.84 -26.36
N TYR A 208 -26.24 12.78 -25.74
CA TYR A 208 -26.42 13.26 -24.36
C TYR A 208 -25.94 12.20 -23.37
N TYR A 209 -25.11 12.61 -22.40
CA TYR A 209 -24.70 11.74 -21.29
C TYR A 209 -25.66 11.93 -20.10
N TYR A 210 -26.53 10.95 -19.86
CA TYR A 210 -27.56 11.03 -18.80
C TYR A 210 -27.12 10.42 -17.46
N PHE A 211 -26.05 9.62 -17.43
CA PHE A 211 -25.69 8.81 -16.27
C PHE A 211 -24.73 9.51 -15.28
N PHE A 212 -25.02 10.75 -14.88
CA PHE A 212 -24.14 11.51 -13.95
C PHE A 212 -23.94 10.82 -12.59
N GLY A 213 -24.93 10.09 -12.08
CA GLY A 213 -24.78 9.29 -10.84
C GLY A 213 -23.76 8.17 -11.00
N PHE A 214 -23.77 7.45 -12.12
CA PHE A 214 -22.76 6.44 -12.44
C PHE A 214 -21.37 7.06 -12.62
N LEU A 215 -21.28 8.26 -13.21
CA LEU A 215 -20.01 8.99 -13.34
C LEU A 215 -19.40 9.34 -11.97
N MET A 216 -20.21 9.72 -10.97
CA MET A 216 -19.73 9.97 -9.61
C MET A 216 -19.17 8.70 -8.96
N VAL A 217 -19.85 7.57 -9.17
CA VAL A 217 -19.43 6.25 -8.69
C VAL A 217 -18.08 5.84 -9.32
N VAL A 218 -17.93 6.00 -10.65
CA VAL A 218 -16.67 5.75 -11.36
C VAL A 218 -15.56 6.69 -10.90
N TYR A 219 -15.88 7.96 -10.60
CA TYR A 219 -14.92 8.92 -10.06
C TYR A 219 -14.35 8.46 -8.71
N ILE A 220 -15.16 7.89 -7.83
CA ILE A 220 -14.71 7.32 -6.56
C ILE A 220 -13.81 6.10 -6.79
N ILE A 221 -14.20 5.18 -7.69
CA ILE A 221 -13.35 4.03 -8.06
C ILE A 221 -12.00 4.51 -8.58
N LEU A 222 -11.98 5.55 -9.42
CA LEU A 222 -10.75 6.10 -9.98
C LEU A 222 -9.82 6.62 -8.87
N ILE A 223 -10.36 7.30 -7.86
CA ILE A 223 -9.57 7.77 -6.71
C ILE A 223 -8.97 6.58 -5.95
N ILE A 224 -9.78 5.56 -5.66
CA ILE A 224 -9.36 4.37 -4.90
C ILE A 224 -8.26 3.62 -5.67
N THR A 225 -8.50 3.31 -6.93
CA THR A 225 -7.58 2.55 -7.78
C THR A 225 -6.27 3.30 -8.05
N CYS A 226 -6.32 4.62 -8.28
CA CYS A 226 -5.11 5.45 -8.36
C CYS A 226 -4.31 5.42 -7.05
N SER A 227 -5.00 5.45 -5.90
CA SER A 227 -4.36 5.42 -4.59
C SER A 227 -3.72 4.06 -4.31
N GLU A 228 -4.45 2.97 -4.57
CA GLU A 228 -3.99 1.60 -4.31
C GLU A 228 -2.77 1.22 -5.17
N THR A 229 -2.86 1.46 -6.49
CA THR A 229 -1.80 1.12 -7.45
C THR A 229 -0.50 1.84 -7.14
N THR A 230 -0.57 3.13 -6.79
CA THR A 230 0.60 3.92 -6.42
C THR A 230 1.18 3.52 -5.08
N ILE A 231 0.36 3.23 -4.07
CA ILE A 231 0.83 2.74 -2.76
C ILE A 231 1.56 1.40 -2.92
N LEU A 232 1.00 0.46 -3.68
CA LEU A 232 1.62 -0.85 -3.93
C LEU A 232 2.99 -0.72 -4.61
N LEU A 233 3.07 0.08 -5.68
CA LEU A 233 4.34 0.29 -6.39
C LEU A 233 5.35 1.05 -5.54
N CYS A 234 4.91 2.07 -4.79
CA CYS A 234 5.75 2.78 -3.83
C CYS A 234 6.32 1.83 -2.77
N TYR A 235 5.49 0.92 -2.24
CA TYR A 235 5.93 -0.09 -1.29
C TYR A 235 7.01 -1.02 -1.87
N PHE A 236 6.81 -1.54 -3.08
CA PHE A 236 7.82 -2.39 -3.73
C PHE A 236 9.13 -1.65 -4.01
N HIS A 237 9.08 -0.37 -4.39
CA HIS A 237 10.27 0.46 -4.56
C HIS A 237 11.03 0.67 -3.24
N LEU A 238 10.31 0.94 -2.14
CA LEU A 238 10.92 1.07 -0.82
C LEU A 238 11.55 -0.25 -0.35
N CYS A 239 10.91 -1.40 -0.64
CA CYS A 239 11.48 -2.72 -0.36
C CYS A 239 12.76 -2.99 -1.16
N ALA A 240 12.91 -2.39 -2.35
CA ALA A 240 14.11 -2.48 -3.16
C ALA A 240 15.17 -1.41 -2.83
N GLU A 241 15.03 -0.73 -1.69
CA GLU A 241 15.92 0.33 -1.18
C GLU A 241 16.03 1.59 -2.06
N ASP A 242 15.09 1.81 -2.99
CA ASP A 242 15.03 3.06 -3.73
C ASP A 242 14.17 4.09 -2.97
N TYR A 243 14.81 5.14 -2.47
CA TYR A 243 14.13 6.22 -1.73
C TYR A 243 13.56 7.31 -2.65
N ASN A 244 13.75 7.24 -3.98
CA ASN A 244 13.31 8.27 -4.93
C ASN A 244 11.83 8.13 -5.31
N TRP A 245 10.95 8.06 -4.32
CA TRP A 245 9.53 7.77 -4.52
C TRP A 245 8.71 9.01 -4.92
N TRP A 246 9.14 10.24 -4.60
CA TRP A 246 8.35 11.47 -4.78
C TRP A 246 7.82 11.72 -6.21
N TRP A 247 8.69 11.69 -7.21
CA TRP A 247 8.28 11.88 -8.61
C TRP A 247 7.64 10.62 -9.18
N ARG A 248 8.10 9.45 -8.71
CA ARG A 248 7.58 8.17 -9.20
C ARG A 248 6.12 8.00 -8.81
N SER A 249 5.74 8.27 -7.56
CA SER A 249 4.34 8.17 -7.12
C SER A 249 3.39 9.06 -7.93
N PHE A 250 3.83 10.29 -8.24
CA PHE A 250 3.08 11.20 -9.10
C PHE A 250 2.99 10.67 -10.54
N LEU A 251 4.09 10.21 -11.13
CA LEU A 251 4.11 9.74 -12.51
C LEU A 251 3.39 8.42 -12.71
N THR A 252 3.44 7.50 -11.75
CA THR A 252 2.82 6.16 -11.83
C THR A 252 1.30 6.25 -12.03
N SER A 253 0.60 7.09 -11.25
CA SER A 253 -0.83 7.34 -11.44
C SER A 253 -1.10 8.35 -12.57
N GLY A 254 -0.20 9.31 -12.77
CA GLY A 254 -0.28 10.26 -13.88
C GLY A 254 -0.26 9.56 -15.25
N PHE A 255 0.45 8.44 -15.38
CA PHE A 255 0.60 7.74 -16.65
C PHE A 255 -0.72 7.20 -17.23
N THR A 256 -1.77 7.06 -16.42
CA THR A 256 -3.15 6.82 -16.88
C THR A 256 -3.61 7.80 -17.96
N ALA A 257 -3.15 9.06 -17.91
CA ALA A 257 -3.46 10.06 -18.92
C ALA A 257 -2.82 9.73 -20.29
N VAL A 258 -1.63 9.13 -20.31
CA VAL A 258 -0.98 8.72 -21.57
C VAL A 258 -1.80 7.59 -22.23
N TYR A 259 -2.31 6.64 -21.45
CA TYR A 259 -3.23 5.62 -21.97
C TYR A 259 -4.51 6.23 -22.53
N PHE A 260 -5.07 7.25 -21.88
CA PHE A 260 -6.21 7.99 -22.41
C PHE A 260 -5.89 8.70 -23.73
N PHE A 261 -4.70 9.30 -23.86
CA PHE A 261 -4.27 9.93 -25.11
C PHE A 261 -4.15 8.93 -26.26
N LEU A 262 -3.53 7.77 -26.01
CA LEU A 262 -3.45 6.68 -26.99
C LEU A 262 -4.84 6.16 -27.38
N TYR A 263 -5.73 6.02 -26.41
CA TYR A 263 -7.11 5.64 -26.67
C TYR A 263 -7.86 6.67 -27.52
N SER A 264 -7.59 7.96 -27.30
CA SER A 264 -8.20 9.04 -28.11
C SER A 264 -7.72 8.99 -29.56
N ILE A 265 -6.45 8.66 -29.82
CA ILE A 265 -5.95 8.40 -31.18
C ILE A 265 -6.71 7.22 -31.81
N TYR A 266 -6.88 6.12 -31.09
CA TYR A 266 -7.64 4.97 -31.57
C TYR A 266 -9.12 5.31 -31.85
N TYR A 267 -9.74 6.09 -30.97
CA TYR A 267 -11.12 6.55 -31.12
C TYR A 267 -11.29 7.46 -32.34
N PHE A 268 -10.33 8.36 -32.60
CA PHE A 268 -10.29 9.18 -33.80
C PHE A 268 -10.28 8.33 -35.08
N SER A 269 -9.41 7.33 -35.18
CA SER A 269 -9.28 6.53 -36.40
C SER A 269 -10.43 5.55 -36.65
N THR A 270 -11.17 5.14 -35.61
CA THR A 270 -12.18 4.06 -35.74
C THR A 270 -13.62 4.53 -35.62
N LYS A 271 -13.88 5.65 -34.96
CA LYS A 271 -15.25 6.11 -34.63
C LYS A 271 -15.59 7.49 -35.18
N LEU A 272 -14.61 8.37 -35.40
CA LEU A 272 -14.87 9.69 -35.93
C LEU A 272 -14.71 9.72 -37.46
N GLU A 273 -15.75 10.18 -38.14
CA GLU A 273 -15.74 10.45 -39.58
C GLU A 273 -15.42 11.94 -39.84
N ILE A 274 -14.31 12.44 -39.28
CA ILE A 274 -13.84 13.81 -39.53
C ILE A 274 -12.83 13.78 -40.68
N SER A 275 -13.17 14.41 -41.81
CA SER A 275 -12.29 14.55 -42.98
C SER A 275 -11.52 15.88 -43.00
N ASP A 276 -12.00 16.88 -42.25
CA ASP A 276 -11.46 18.23 -42.29
C ASP A 276 -10.19 18.39 -41.41
N GLY A 277 -9.16 19.04 -41.98
CA GLY A 277 -7.87 19.24 -41.33
C GLY A 277 -7.95 20.18 -40.13
N THR A 278 -8.78 21.23 -40.21
CA THR A 278 -9.03 22.15 -39.09
C THR A 278 -9.69 21.42 -37.92
N SER A 279 -10.72 20.64 -38.22
CA SER A 279 -11.45 19.85 -37.23
C SER A 279 -10.56 18.79 -36.55
N THR A 280 -9.66 18.17 -37.31
CA THR A 280 -8.63 17.24 -36.78
C THR A 280 -7.67 17.93 -35.82
N PHE A 281 -7.17 19.12 -36.17
CA PHE A 281 -6.30 19.91 -35.30
C PHE A 281 -7.00 20.30 -33.98
N LEU A 282 -8.26 20.73 -34.07
CA LEU A 282 -9.07 21.07 -32.90
C LEU A 282 -9.29 19.86 -31.99
N TYR A 283 -9.60 18.69 -32.57
CA TYR A 283 -9.77 17.45 -31.82
C TYR A 283 -8.52 17.11 -30.98
N PHE A 284 -7.35 17.08 -31.60
CA PHE A 284 -6.11 16.78 -30.88
C PHE A 284 -5.74 17.87 -29.88
N GLY A 285 -5.96 19.14 -30.19
CA GLY A 285 -5.73 20.25 -29.26
C GLY A 285 -6.55 20.13 -27.97
N TYR A 286 -7.86 19.93 -28.07
CA TYR A 286 -8.73 19.72 -26.92
C TYR A 286 -8.41 18.41 -26.18
N THR A 287 -8.03 17.35 -26.90
CA THR A 287 -7.62 16.07 -26.30
C THR A 287 -6.34 16.20 -25.48
N VAL A 288 -5.36 16.98 -25.94
CA VAL A 288 -4.13 17.27 -25.18
C VAL A 288 -4.46 18.05 -23.89
N MET A 289 -5.37 19.03 -23.95
CA MET A 289 -5.83 19.74 -22.75
C MET A 289 -6.49 18.81 -21.74
N LEU A 290 -7.41 17.95 -22.19
CA LEU A 290 -8.09 16.96 -21.32
C LEU A 290 -7.10 15.97 -20.71
N THR A 291 -6.16 15.48 -21.52
CA THR A 291 -5.08 14.58 -21.06
C THR A 291 -4.22 15.25 -19.99
N PHE A 292 -3.85 16.51 -20.17
CA PHE A 292 -3.05 17.24 -19.18
C PHE A 292 -3.81 17.45 -17.86
N ILE A 293 -5.10 17.78 -17.90
CA ILE A 293 -5.94 17.90 -16.71
C ILE A 293 -6.04 16.55 -15.99
N LEU A 294 -6.26 15.46 -16.74
CA LEU A 294 -6.32 14.11 -16.18
C LEU A 294 -4.99 13.70 -15.54
N PHE A 295 -3.87 14.02 -16.17
CA PHE A 295 -2.52 13.77 -15.65
C PHE A 295 -2.27 14.46 -14.31
N LEU A 296 -2.67 15.74 -14.19
CA LEU A 296 -2.57 16.48 -12.93
C LEU A 296 -3.48 15.88 -11.85
N PHE A 297 -4.69 15.49 -12.22
CA PHE A 297 -5.68 14.90 -11.33
C PHE A 297 -5.21 13.55 -10.77
N THR A 298 -4.95 12.56 -11.64
CA THR A 298 -4.58 11.21 -11.20
C THR A 298 -3.23 11.22 -10.50
N GLY A 299 -2.25 11.95 -11.04
CA GLY A 299 -0.92 12.09 -10.45
C GLY A 299 -0.94 12.67 -9.04
N THR A 300 -1.82 13.64 -8.79
CA THR A 300 -1.96 14.26 -7.47
C THR A 300 -2.58 13.31 -6.45
N ILE A 301 -3.62 12.56 -6.83
CA ILE A 301 -4.25 11.58 -5.95
C ILE A 301 -3.24 10.52 -5.53
N GLY A 302 -2.53 9.92 -6.49
CA GLY A 302 -1.53 8.91 -6.19
C GLY A 302 -0.36 9.44 -5.36
N PHE A 303 0.09 10.67 -5.62
CA PHE A 303 1.10 11.32 -4.80
C PHE A 303 0.63 11.51 -3.35
N LEU A 304 -0.56 12.07 -3.13
CA LEU A 304 -1.08 12.34 -1.79
C LEU A 304 -1.31 11.05 -1.00
N ALA A 305 -1.81 10.01 -1.66
CA ALA A 305 -1.98 8.68 -1.08
C ALA A 305 -0.63 8.09 -0.64
N CYS A 306 0.38 8.10 -1.52
CA CYS A 306 1.73 7.67 -1.19
C CYS A 306 2.36 8.50 -0.07
N PHE A 307 2.21 9.82 -0.11
CA PHE A 307 2.75 10.72 0.91
C PHE A 307 2.16 10.43 2.29
N TRP A 308 0.85 10.18 2.37
CA TRP A 308 0.18 9.80 3.61
C TRP A 308 0.65 8.41 4.09
N PHE A 309 0.68 7.42 3.21
CA PHE A 309 1.13 6.06 3.48
C PHE A 309 2.57 5.99 4.04
N VAL A 310 3.52 6.65 3.36
CA VAL A 310 4.94 6.68 3.77
C VAL A 310 5.06 7.30 5.16
N ARG A 311 4.36 8.41 5.43
CA ARG A 311 4.39 9.02 6.76
C ARG A 311 3.87 8.10 7.85
N ILE A 312 2.81 7.33 7.58
CA ILE A 312 2.28 6.36 8.54
C ILE A 312 3.30 5.27 8.82
N ILE A 313 3.82 4.60 7.79
CA ILE A 313 4.81 3.53 7.97
C ILE A 313 6.01 4.00 8.79
N TYR A 314 6.59 5.14 8.43
CA TYR A 314 7.78 5.65 9.09
C TYR A 314 7.52 6.33 10.44
N SER A 315 6.27 6.69 10.75
CA SER A 315 5.89 7.15 12.10
C SER A 315 5.79 6.00 13.11
N VAL A 316 5.35 4.82 12.65
CA VAL A 316 5.24 3.61 13.48
C VAL A 316 6.61 2.97 13.72
N ILE A 317 7.52 3.07 12.74
CA ILE A 317 8.89 2.60 12.87
C ILE A 317 9.64 3.55 13.82
N LYS A 318 9.65 3.22 15.12
CA LYS A 318 10.56 3.88 16.07
C LYS A 318 11.99 3.67 15.58
N PRO A 319 12.79 4.73 15.33
CA PRO A 319 14.22 4.56 15.19
C PRO A 319 14.73 3.92 16.48
N MET A 320 15.44 2.81 16.36
CA MET A 320 16.21 2.24 17.45
C MET A 320 17.35 3.23 17.74
N ARG A 321 17.02 4.35 18.43
CA ARG A 321 18.03 5.25 18.99
C ARG A 321 18.77 4.45 20.04
N LEU A 322 20.04 4.17 19.79
CA LEU A 322 21.01 4.08 20.88
C LEU A 322 20.96 5.45 21.58
N SER A 323 20.15 5.57 22.63
CA SER A 323 20.17 6.75 23.48
C SER A 323 21.57 6.89 24.09
N PRO A 324 22.03 8.12 24.40
CA PRO A 324 23.25 8.33 25.19
C PRO A 324 23.19 7.63 26.57
N GLN A 325 22.01 7.15 26.98
CA GLN A 325 21.76 6.31 28.14
C GLN A 325 21.57 4.83 27.75
N SER A 326 22.39 4.32 26.84
CA SER A 326 22.25 2.93 26.40
C SER A 326 22.60 1.95 27.55
N PRO A 327 21.80 0.88 27.78
CA PRO A 327 22.02 -0.09 28.86
C PRO A 327 23.35 -0.85 28.77
N TRP A 328 24.06 -0.76 27.66
CA TRP A 328 25.29 -1.49 27.38
C TRP A 328 26.48 -1.08 28.25
N ARG A 329 26.40 0.05 28.98
CA ARG A 329 27.36 0.39 30.05
C ARG A 329 26.91 -0.10 31.44
N LYS A 330 25.62 -0.36 31.65
CA LYS A 330 25.10 -1.07 32.85
C LYS A 330 25.21 -2.59 32.75
N GLY A 331 25.39 -3.10 31.53
CA GLY A 331 25.62 -4.52 31.25
C GLY A 331 26.77 -5.10 32.07
N SER A 332 27.91 -4.41 32.17
CA SER A 332 29.09 -4.93 32.90
C SER A 332 28.87 -5.15 34.40
N ASP A 333 27.94 -4.40 35.02
CA ASP A 333 27.67 -4.51 36.46
C ASP A 333 26.48 -5.45 36.74
N ILE A 334 25.52 -5.52 35.81
CA ILE A 334 24.37 -6.43 35.89
C ILE A 334 24.78 -7.86 35.51
N GLU A 335 25.71 -8.01 34.58
CA GLU A 335 26.25 -9.31 34.16
C GLU A 335 27.08 -9.95 35.27
N LYS A 336 27.86 -9.15 36.02
CA LYS A 336 28.53 -9.59 37.26
C LYS A 336 27.56 -9.97 38.38
N LYS A 337 26.46 -9.22 38.54
CA LYS A 337 25.40 -9.56 39.52
C LYS A 337 24.62 -10.82 39.12
N LEU A 338 24.33 -10.99 37.84
CA LEU A 338 23.63 -12.15 37.29
C LEU A 338 24.47 -13.42 37.31
N GLU A 339 25.80 -13.33 37.17
CA GLU A 339 26.71 -14.46 37.37
C GLU A 339 26.77 -14.89 38.84
N GLN A 340 26.78 -13.93 39.76
CA GLN A 340 26.75 -14.21 41.20
C GLN A 340 25.40 -14.79 41.64
N ASP A 341 24.28 -14.27 41.14
CA ASP A 341 22.95 -14.81 41.41
C ASP A 341 22.74 -16.19 40.76
N ARG A 342 23.23 -16.42 39.53
CA ARG A 342 23.20 -17.76 38.90
C ARG A 342 23.95 -18.81 39.72
N SER A 343 25.07 -18.44 40.33
CA SER A 343 25.84 -19.37 41.18
C SER A 343 25.11 -19.75 42.47
N LEU A 344 24.28 -18.84 43.01
CA LEU A 344 23.45 -19.06 44.18
C LEU A 344 22.19 -19.86 43.82
N THR A 345 21.55 -19.57 42.69
CA THR A 345 20.39 -20.31 42.19
C THR A 345 20.76 -21.75 41.80
N GLN A 346 21.93 -21.98 41.21
CA GLN A 346 22.44 -23.33 40.92
C GLN A 346 22.74 -24.13 42.19
N ARG A 347 23.14 -23.47 43.30
CA ARG A 347 23.32 -24.12 44.60
C ARG A 347 22.00 -24.47 45.27
N SER A 348 20.99 -23.60 45.19
CA SER A 348 19.66 -23.88 45.72
C SER A 348 18.94 -24.96 44.90
N GLU A 349 19.08 -24.94 43.57
CA GLU A 349 18.51 -25.96 42.68
C GLU A 349 19.10 -27.35 42.98
N LYS A 350 20.42 -27.46 43.20
CA LYS A 350 21.06 -28.72 43.59
C LYS A 350 20.54 -29.28 44.92
N GLN A 351 20.33 -28.41 45.92
CA GLN A 351 19.78 -28.83 47.22
C GLN A 351 18.30 -29.23 47.14
N SER A 352 17.49 -28.57 46.29
CA SER A 352 16.12 -28.99 46.03
C SER A 352 16.03 -30.29 45.23
N ILE A 353 16.94 -30.52 44.28
CA ILE A 353 17.00 -31.77 43.50
C ILE A 353 17.38 -32.95 44.40
N ASP A 354 18.37 -32.81 45.29
CA ASP A 354 18.74 -33.85 46.26
C ASP A 354 17.61 -34.17 47.26
N SER A 355 16.76 -33.18 47.56
CA SER A 355 15.58 -33.35 48.44
C SER A 355 14.41 -34.01 47.71
N ILE A 356 14.22 -33.70 46.43
CA ILE A 356 13.20 -34.31 45.56
C ILE A 356 13.58 -35.76 45.23
N GLU A 357 14.86 -36.07 45.06
CA GLU A 357 15.36 -37.42 44.80
C GLU A 357 15.23 -38.34 46.02
N LYS A 358 15.28 -37.78 47.24
CA LYS A 358 14.91 -38.47 48.48
C LYS A 358 13.40 -38.76 48.60
N LEU A 359 12.55 -37.84 48.16
CA LEU A 359 11.08 -37.99 48.22
C LEU A 359 10.51 -38.89 47.11
N LYS A 360 11.27 -39.09 46.02
CA LYS A 360 10.89 -39.97 44.90
C LYS A 360 10.96 -41.46 45.23
N ASN A 361 11.60 -41.84 46.34
CA ASN A 361 11.76 -43.24 46.77
C ASN A 361 10.62 -43.76 47.66
N GLU A 362 9.59 -42.95 47.97
CA GLU A 362 8.54 -43.34 48.95
C GLU A 362 7.09 -43.29 48.45
N ILE A 363 6.79 -43.05 47.17
CA ILE A 363 5.40 -42.93 46.71
C ILE A 363 5.05 -43.98 45.64
N PRO A 364 4.09 -44.90 45.89
CA PRO A 364 3.65 -45.86 44.89
C PRO A 364 2.80 -45.21 43.79
N SER A 365 3.15 -45.60 42.57
CA SER A 365 2.58 -45.25 41.28
C SER A 365 1.14 -45.73 41.11
N ASN A 366 0.25 -44.84 40.66
CA ASN A 366 -0.98 -45.03 39.86
C ASN A 366 -1.85 -43.80 40.19
N VAL A 367 -1.86 -42.71 39.42
CA VAL A 367 -2.78 -42.55 38.26
C VAL A 367 -2.32 -41.42 37.30
N SER A 368 -1.31 -40.58 37.59
CA SER A 368 -0.85 -39.51 36.66
C SER A 368 0.29 -39.89 35.71
N PHE A 369 0.83 -41.10 35.81
CA PHE A 369 2.10 -41.50 35.18
C PHE A 369 2.01 -41.83 33.67
N LYS A 370 0.81 -41.82 33.08
CA LYS A 370 0.60 -42.23 31.68
C LYS A 370 0.67 -41.05 30.69
N GLU A 371 0.12 -39.88 31.01
CA GLU A 371 0.12 -38.73 30.09
C GLU A 371 1.48 -38.02 30.03
N GLU A 372 2.10 -37.78 31.18
CA GLU A 372 3.38 -37.05 31.29
C GLU A 372 4.55 -37.83 30.66
N LYS A 373 4.52 -39.16 30.76
CA LYS A 373 5.50 -40.04 30.13
C LYS A 373 5.37 -40.03 28.60
N THR A 374 4.14 -39.91 28.09
CA THR A 374 3.88 -39.88 26.64
C THR A 374 4.32 -38.54 26.01
N GLU A 375 4.12 -37.41 26.71
CA GLU A 375 4.55 -36.08 26.25
C GLU A 375 6.08 -35.94 26.27
N ALA A 376 6.75 -36.45 27.30
CA ALA A 376 8.21 -36.46 27.39
C ALA A 376 8.87 -37.34 26.32
N ASP A 377 8.32 -38.53 26.06
CA ASP A 377 8.81 -39.44 25.02
C ASP A 377 8.66 -38.80 23.63
N LEU A 378 7.52 -38.14 23.35
CA LEU A 378 7.23 -37.45 22.09
C LEU A 378 8.19 -36.28 21.84
N HIS A 379 8.44 -35.47 22.86
CA HIS A 379 9.33 -34.32 22.78
C HIS A 379 10.80 -34.75 22.60
N SER A 380 11.19 -35.90 23.18
CA SER A 380 12.52 -36.49 23.00
C SER A 380 12.74 -37.03 21.58
N LEU A 381 11.73 -37.68 21.00
CA LEU A 381 11.76 -38.21 19.62
C LEU A 381 11.87 -37.10 18.57
N ILE A 382 11.10 -36.02 18.71
CA ILE A 382 11.18 -34.86 17.80
C ILE A 382 12.58 -34.22 17.89
N LYS A 383 13.12 -34.08 19.10
CA LYS A 383 14.46 -33.51 19.32
C LYS A 383 15.56 -34.38 18.73
N GLN A 384 15.50 -35.70 18.93
CA GLN A 384 16.45 -36.67 18.38
C GLN A 384 16.43 -36.70 16.84
N TYR A 385 15.26 -36.49 16.22
CA TYR A 385 15.16 -36.35 14.76
C TYR A 385 15.79 -35.05 14.27
N THR A 386 15.51 -33.94 14.96
CA THR A 386 16.03 -32.62 14.59
C THR A 386 17.56 -32.56 14.71
N GLU A 387 18.15 -33.22 15.71
CA GLU A 387 19.61 -33.23 15.94
C GLU A 387 20.39 -34.15 14.96
N ASN A 388 19.76 -35.20 14.41
CA ASN A 388 20.40 -36.15 13.47
C ASN A 388 20.22 -35.77 11.98
N SER A 389 19.76 -34.55 11.69
CA SER A 389 19.30 -34.07 10.38
C SER A 389 20.41 -33.70 9.37
N SER A 390 21.51 -34.46 9.27
CA SER A 390 22.51 -34.29 8.20
C SER A 390 22.30 -35.25 7.01
N GLU A 391 21.43 -36.26 7.13
CA GLU A 391 21.09 -37.19 6.05
C GLU A 391 19.55 -37.27 5.85
N SER A 392 19.02 -36.35 5.04
CA SER A 392 17.61 -36.33 4.65
C SER A 392 17.31 -37.47 3.65
N THR A 393 16.97 -38.65 4.16
CA THR A 393 16.53 -39.78 3.32
C THR A 393 15.08 -40.12 3.65
N ASP A 394 14.23 -40.27 2.63
CA ASP A 394 12.78 -40.53 2.73
C ASP A 394 12.42 -41.74 3.63
N GLN A 395 13.38 -42.65 3.86
CA GLN A 395 13.29 -43.80 4.77
C GLN A 395 13.40 -43.46 6.27
N SER A 396 14.19 -42.46 6.67
CA SER A 396 14.32 -42.08 8.10
C SER A 396 13.05 -41.37 8.58
N VAL A 397 12.46 -40.54 7.72
CA VAL A 397 11.16 -39.89 7.93
C VAL A 397 10.05 -40.93 8.12
N LYS A 398 9.98 -41.94 7.24
CA LYS A 398 9.00 -43.03 7.32
C LYS A 398 9.21 -43.92 8.56
N LYS A 399 10.45 -44.10 9.03
CA LYS A 399 10.75 -44.87 10.25
C LYS A 399 10.28 -44.14 11.51
N VAL A 400 10.57 -42.85 11.64
CA VAL A 400 10.07 -42.01 12.76
C VAL A 400 8.55 -41.93 12.74
N LEU A 401 7.94 -41.76 11.57
CA LEU A 401 6.50 -41.77 11.41
C LEU A 401 5.88 -43.15 11.71
N LYS A 402 6.60 -44.26 11.47
CA LYS A 402 6.16 -45.62 11.79
C LYS A 402 6.26 -45.92 13.29
N ASP A 403 7.33 -45.48 13.95
CA ASP A 403 7.50 -45.60 15.40
C ASP A 403 6.45 -44.73 16.14
N LEU A 404 6.14 -43.54 15.62
CA LEU A 404 5.01 -42.70 16.07
C LEU A 404 3.65 -43.34 15.77
N SER A 405 3.54 -44.09 14.67
CA SER A 405 2.35 -44.88 14.35
C SER A 405 2.19 -46.14 15.22
N THR A 406 3.07 -46.40 16.18
CA THR A 406 2.90 -47.46 17.18
C THR A 406 2.15 -46.94 18.42
N TYR A 407 2.18 -45.63 18.67
CA TYR A 407 1.27 -44.93 19.59
C TYR A 407 -0.12 -44.68 18.96
N ARG A 408 -0.31 -45.14 17.72
CA ARG A 408 -1.56 -45.12 16.97
C ARG A 408 -2.53 -46.15 17.55
N SER A 409 -3.45 -45.69 18.38
CA SER A 409 -4.87 -45.73 18.02
C SER A 409 -5.71 -45.19 19.17
N THR A 410 -6.67 -44.34 18.82
CA THR A 410 -7.92 -43.96 19.51
C THR A 410 -8.08 -42.59 20.18
N ASN A 411 -7.03 -41.81 20.52
CA ASN A 411 -7.24 -40.48 21.10
C ASN A 411 -6.88 -39.31 20.18
N ILE A 412 -7.92 -38.59 19.70
CA ILE A 412 -7.85 -37.36 18.90
C ILE A 412 -7.00 -36.30 19.64
N ASP A 413 -7.12 -36.21 20.96
CA ASP A 413 -6.42 -35.22 21.79
C ASP A 413 -4.89 -35.35 21.76
N GLN A 414 -4.36 -36.56 21.59
CA GLN A 414 -2.92 -36.78 21.51
C GLN A 414 -2.33 -36.31 20.17
N GLN A 415 -3.08 -36.41 19.08
CA GLN A 415 -2.67 -35.87 17.78
C GLN A 415 -2.69 -34.33 17.78
N VAL A 416 -3.66 -33.72 18.48
CA VAL A 416 -3.75 -32.28 18.70
C VAL A 416 -2.52 -31.75 19.45
N LEU A 417 -2.11 -32.44 20.52
CA LEU A 417 -0.93 -32.09 21.32
C LEU A 417 0.38 -32.25 20.53
N PHE A 418 0.51 -33.32 19.75
CA PHE A 418 1.65 -33.53 18.87
C PHE A 418 1.83 -32.38 17.87
N VAL A 419 0.74 -31.96 17.22
CA VAL A 419 0.77 -30.86 16.25
C VAL A 419 1.13 -29.54 16.94
N ARG A 420 0.57 -29.27 18.12
CA ARG A 420 0.95 -28.11 18.95
C ARG A 420 2.46 -28.09 19.22
N ASP A 421 3.05 -29.20 19.60
CA ASP A 421 4.46 -29.28 19.97
C ASP A 421 5.38 -29.20 18.76
N LEU A 422 4.94 -29.70 17.60
CA LEU A 422 5.68 -29.57 16.36
C LEU A 422 5.80 -28.11 15.90
N PHE A 423 4.69 -27.36 15.97
CA PHE A 423 4.69 -25.93 15.71
C PHE A 423 5.48 -25.15 16.77
N THR A 424 5.46 -25.61 18.03
CA THR A 424 6.21 -24.97 19.12
C THR A 424 7.72 -25.17 18.97
N ASN A 425 8.17 -26.39 18.66
CA ASN A 425 9.58 -26.72 18.43
C ASN A 425 10.10 -26.09 17.12
N GLY A 426 9.30 -26.07 16.06
CA GLY A 426 9.62 -25.34 14.83
C GLY A 426 9.78 -23.82 15.06
N LEU A 427 9.10 -23.26 16.06
CA LEU A 427 9.26 -21.87 16.46
C LEU A 427 10.57 -21.60 17.21
N GLN A 428 11.05 -22.58 17.98
CA GLN A 428 12.24 -22.48 18.84
C GLN A 428 13.55 -22.89 18.13
N ALA A 429 13.46 -23.65 17.03
CA ALA A 429 14.59 -24.14 16.25
C ALA A 429 15.40 -23.03 15.54
N LYS A 430 16.72 -23.24 15.33
CA LYS A 430 17.59 -22.37 14.52
C LYS A 430 17.23 -22.48 13.03
N GLN A 431 17.75 -21.58 12.18
CA GLN A 431 17.28 -21.43 10.80
C GLN A 431 17.50 -22.68 9.92
N ASP A 432 18.54 -23.47 10.19
CA ASP A 432 18.88 -24.68 9.44
C ASP A 432 18.07 -25.91 9.88
N ASP A 433 17.67 -25.98 11.16
CA ASP A 433 16.90 -27.09 11.77
C ASP A 433 15.38 -27.03 11.46
N ARG A 434 14.94 -26.02 10.71
CA ARG A 434 13.52 -25.73 10.46
C ARG A 434 12.93 -26.44 9.25
N LYS A 435 13.76 -26.72 8.25
CA LYS A 435 13.39 -27.42 7.02
C LYS A 435 12.92 -28.87 7.29
N PRO A 436 13.64 -29.70 8.08
CA PRO A 436 13.21 -31.07 8.37
C PRO A 436 11.86 -31.16 9.13
N ILE A 437 11.48 -30.14 9.89
CA ILE A 437 10.19 -30.06 10.58
C ILE A 437 9.04 -29.85 9.57
N GLY A 438 9.26 -29.02 8.55
CA GLY A 438 8.31 -28.85 7.44
C GLY A 438 8.13 -30.12 6.62
N ASP A 439 9.24 -30.80 6.31
CA ASP A 439 9.21 -32.07 5.55
C ASP A 439 8.49 -33.20 6.33
N LEU A 440 8.58 -33.20 7.67
CA LEU A 440 7.87 -34.14 8.53
C LEU A 440 6.35 -33.92 8.52
N ILE A 441 5.89 -32.66 8.52
CA ILE A 441 4.47 -32.30 8.41
C ILE A 441 3.92 -32.74 7.04
N ASP A 442 4.63 -32.39 5.98
CA ASP A 442 4.21 -32.70 4.61
C ASP A 442 4.12 -34.22 4.38
N THR A 443 5.13 -34.97 4.83
CA THR A 443 5.14 -36.43 4.73
C THR A 443 4.07 -37.08 5.62
N GLY A 444 3.83 -36.55 6.83
CA GLY A 444 2.82 -37.06 7.75
C GLY A 444 1.38 -36.86 7.27
N LEU A 445 1.11 -35.75 6.57
CA LEU A 445 -0.18 -35.46 5.95
C LEU A 445 -0.39 -36.27 4.66
N LYS A 446 0.60 -36.32 3.77
CA LYS A 446 0.54 -37.12 2.52
C LYS A 446 0.46 -38.63 2.77
N GLY A 447 1.08 -39.11 3.86
CA GLY A 447 1.05 -40.51 4.28
C GLY A 447 -0.24 -40.94 5.00
N GLY A 448 -1.21 -40.03 5.21
CA GLY A 448 -2.46 -40.33 5.91
C GLY A 448 -2.27 -40.69 7.40
N ILE A 449 -1.18 -40.20 8.01
CA ILE A 449 -0.83 -40.48 9.42
C ILE A 449 -1.39 -39.39 10.33
N LEU A 450 -1.38 -38.14 9.86
CA LEU A 450 -2.04 -36.99 10.49
C LEU A 450 -3.39 -36.75 9.80
N PHE A 451 -4.48 -36.81 10.56
CA PHE A 451 -5.81 -36.44 10.07
C PHE A 451 -5.99 -34.91 10.10
N SER A 452 -6.82 -34.39 9.19
CA SER A 452 -7.06 -32.95 9.04
C SER A 452 -7.69 -32.30 10.27
N GLU A 453 -8.67 -32.94 10.91
CA GLU A 453 -9.36 -32.40 12.09
C GLU A 453 -8.44 -32.22 13.33
N PRO A 454 -7.65 -33.23 13.76
CA PRO A 454 -6.70 -33.06 14.85
C PRO A 454 -5.57 -32.07 14.52
N PHE A 455 -5.15 -31.99 13.25
CA PHE A 455 -4.14 -31.02 12.81
C PHE A 455 -4.63 -29.57 13.00
N ILE A 456 -5.86 -29.29 12.57
CA ILE A 456 -6.49 -27.98 12.72
C ILE A 456 -6.68 -27.63 14.20
N SER A 457 -7.18 -28.59 15.00
CA SER A 457 -7.40 -28.40 16.43
C SER A 457 -6.08 -28.16 17.19
N GLY A 458 -5.00 -28.84 16.82
CA GLY A 458 -3.65 -28.63 17.38
C GLY A 458 -3.09 -27.25 17.07
N TYR A 459 -3.30 -26.76 15.86
CA TYR A 459 -2.91 -25.40 15.47
C TYR A 459 -3.72 -24.32 16.21
N HIS A 460 -5.04 -24.53 16.39
CA HIS A 460 -5.86 -23.63 17.20
C HIS A 460 -5.42 -23.59 18.66
N LEU A 461 -5.08 -24.75 19.23
CA LEU A 461 -4.53 -24.86 20.58
C LEU A 461 -3.21 -24.11 20.72
N PHE A 462 -2.29 -24.30 19.76
CA PHE A 462 -1.05 -23.53 19.66
C PHE A 462 -1.31 -22.02 19.67
N ASN A 463 -2.19 -21.52 18.80
CA ASN A 463 -2.50 -20.09 18.66
C ASN A 463 -3.26 -19.51 19.88
N LYS A 464 -4.01 -20.35 20.62
CA LYS A 464 -4.73 -19.96 21.84
C LYS A 464 -3.79 -19.82 23.03
N PHE A 465 -2.86 -20.78 23.22
CA PHE A 465 -1.91 -20.77 24.34
C PHE A 465 -0.69 -19.86 24.10
N THR A 466 -0.40 -19.49 22.85
CA THR A 466 0.61 -18.46 22.53
C THR A 466 -0.02 -17.09 22.28
N LYS A 467 -0.21 -16.25 23.32
CA LYS A 467 -0.57 -14.81 23.21
C LYS A 467 0.14 -13.98 24.30
N PRO A 468 0.35 -12.65 24.16
CA PRO A 468 0.35 -11.75 23.01
C PRO A 468 1.65 -10.92 22.96
N ASN A 469 2.83 -11.56 22.91
CA ASN A 469 4.10 -10.84 23.02
C ASN A 469 5.20 -11.40 22.11
N LYS A 470 4.86 -11.68 20.83
CA LYS A 470 5.84 -12.19 19.85
C LYS A 470 5.81 -11.41 18.53
N ASN A 471 7.00 -11.17 18.00
CA ASN A 471 7.28 -10.42 16.78
C ASN A 471 6.56 -10.99 15.54
N PHE A 472 6.12 -10.11 14.63
CA PHE A 472 5.44 -10.41 13.36
C PHE A 472 6.11 -11.51 12.51
N LYS A 473 7.44 -11.69 12.64
CA LYS A 473 8.21 -12.72 11.91
C LYS A 473 7.80 -14.15 12.30
N SER A 474 7.36 -14.37 13.53
CA SER A 474 6.89 -15.67 14.03
C SER A 474 5.47 -15.99 13.51
N TYR A 475 4.57 -15.02 13.51
CA TYR A 475 3.21 -15.18 12.93
C TYR A 475 3.24 -15.47 11.43
N PHE A 476 4.08 -14.74 10.68
CA PHE A 476 4.22 -14.95 9.24
C PHE A 476 4.84 -16.32 8.91
N TYR A 477 5.71 -16.84 9.77
CA TYR A 477 6.31 -18.16 9.57
C TYR A 477 5.35 -19.30 9.92
N SER A 478 4.63 -19.22 11.05
CA SER A 478 3.55 -20.16 11.37
C SER A 478 2.46 -20.16 10.30
N PHE A 479 2.15 -18.99 9.74
CA PHE A 479 1.23 -18.84 8.60
C PHE A 479 1.78 -19.48 7.32
N LYS A 480 3.06 -19.27 7.01
CA LYS A 480 3.69 -19.89 5.83
C LYS A 480 3.71 -21.42 5.92
N LEU A 481 4.07 -21.98 7.08
CA LEU A 481 4.03 -23.42 7.33
C LEU A 481 2.61 -23.99 7.27
N PHE A 482 1.62 -23.26 7.77
CA PHE A 482 0.21 -23.65 7.69
C PHE A 482 -0.28 -23.66 6.24
N VAL A 483 0.02 -22.60 5.46
CA VAL A 483 -0.38 -22.50 4.04
C VAL A 483 0.33 -23.56 3.20
N ASP A 484 1.63 -23.76 3.40
CA ASP A 484 2.40 -24.79 2.70
C ASP A 484 1.87 -26.20 3.03
N ALA A 485 1.45 -26.48 4.27
CA ALA A 485 0.84 -27.76 4.67
C ALA A 485 -0.61 -27.96 4.18
N VAL A 486 -1.41 -26.89 4.15
CA VAL A 486 -2.81 -26.93 3.68
C VAL A 486 -2.88 -27.05 2.15
N GLN A 487 -1.91 -26.49 1.42
CA GLN A 487 -1.88 -26.55 -0.05
C GLN A 487 -1.72 -27.98 -0.61
N TYR A 488 -1.23 -28.93 0.20
CA TYR A 488 -1.05 -30.34 -0.20
C TYR A 488 -2.09 -31.32 0.38
N SER A 489 -2.97 -30.88 1.28
CA SER A 489 -4.04 -31.73 1.83
C SER A 489 -5.40 -31.31 1.26
N LEU A 490 -6.21 -32.28 0.86
CA LEU A 490 -7.60 -32.10 0.39
C LEU A 490 -8.50 -31.65 1.55
N ILE A 491 -8.25 -30.46 2.10
CA ILE A 491 -9.06 -29.84 3.14
C ILE A 491 -10.07 -28.92 2.46
N ASP A 492 -11.34 -29.04 2.85
CA ASP A 492 -12.47 -28.31 2.25
C ASP A 492 -12.22 -26.81 2.19
N ILE A 493 -12.31 -26.27 0.97
CA ILE A 493 -12.10 -24.86 0.62
C ILE A 493 -12.96 -23.93 1.50
N HIS A 494 -14.11 -24.41 1.97
CA HIS A 494 -15.01 -23.68 2.87
C HIS A 494 -14.33 -23.21 4.17
N PHE A 495 -13.44 -24.01 4.76
CA PHE A 495 -12.75 -23.64 6.01
C PHE A 495 -11.57 -22.68 5.79
N ILE A 496 -10.91 -22.76 4.63
CA ILE A 496 -9.89 -21.78 4.22
C ILE A 496 -10.53 -20.39 4.11
N TRP A 497 -11.74 -20.29 3.57
CA TRP A 497 -12.51 -19.04 3.51
C TRP A 497 -12.99 -18.55 4.87
N GLN A 498 -13.33 -19.44 5.81
CA GLN A 498 -13.72 -19.07 7.17
C GLN A 498 -12.53 -18.49 7.97
N PHE A 499 -11.33 -19.06 7.80
CA PHE A 499 -10.10 -18.60 8.45
C PHE A 499 -9.52 -17.32 7.83
N ILE A 500 -9.55 -17.21 6.49
CA ILE A 500 -9.32 -15.96 5.79
C ILE A 500 -10.37 -14.93 6.25
N GLY A 501 -11.62 -15.34 6.45
CA GLY A 501 -12.70 -14.52 7.00
C GLY A 501 -12.47 -14.03 8.44
N GLU A 502 -11.79 -14.79 9.30
CA GLU A 502 -11.43 -14.36 10.68
C GLU A 502 -10.20 -13.43 10.72
N ILE A 503 -9.19 -13.70 9.88
CA ILE A 503 -8.02 -12.81 9.74
C ILE A 503 -8.44 -11.51 9.06
N ILE A 504 -9.14 -11.62 7.93
CA ILE A 504 -9.76 -10.47 7.28
C ILE A 504 -10.75 -9.85 8.24
N GLY A 505 -11.54 -10.59 9.01
CA GLY A 505 -12.46 -10.16 10.08
C GLY A 505 -11.84 -9.21 11.10
N LYS A 506 -10.61 -9.51 11.54
CA LYS A 506 -9.80 -8.63 12.40
C LYS A 506 -9.21 -7.42 11.66
N PHE A 507 -9.04 -7.51 10.35
CA PHE A 507 -8.75 -6.36 9.46
C PHE A 507 -10.03 -5.63 8.98
N LYS A 508 -11.22 -6.21 9.16
CA LYS A 508 -12.47 -5.90 8.44
C LYS A 508 -13.41 -4.97 9.15
N SER A 509 -13.16 -4.57 10.39
CA SER A 509 -14.28 -4.08 11.18
C SER A 509 -14.80 -2.69 10.78
N ASN A 510 -14.32 -1.99 9.73
CA ASN A 510 -15.02 -0.76 9.29
C ASN A 510 -14.74 -0.14 7.89
N PHE A 511 -13.96 -0.70 6.94
CA PHE A 511 -13.64 0.08 5.72
C PHE A 511 -13.93 -0.57 4.36
N PHE A 512 -13.75 -1.89 4.21
CA PHE A 512 -13.76 -2.50 2.87
C PHE A 512 -15.05 -3.21 2.45
N ILE A 513 -15.98 -3.51 3.38
CA ILE A 513 -17.20 -4.28 3.03
C ILE A 513 -18.33 -3.40 2.50
N GLU A 514 -18.50 -2.16 2.96
CA GLU A 514 -19.59 -1.31 2.43
C GLU A 514 -19.35 -0.85 0.98
N ILE A 515 -18.10 -0.75 0.53
CA ILE A 515 -17.79 -0.31 -0.84
C ILE A 515 -18.02 -1.42 -1.87
N PHE A 516 -17.77 -2.69 -1.53
CA PHE A 516 -17.94 -3.81 -2.46
C PHE A 516 -19.34 -4.43 -2.48
N SER A 517 -20.24 -3.99 -1.60
CA SER A 517 -21.66 -4.41 -1.60
C SER A 517 -22.57 -3.40 -2.32
N ILE A 518 -22.03 -2.30 -2.85
CA ILE A 518 -22.76 -1.29 -3.65
C ILE A 518 -22.36 -1.33 -5.14
N PHE A 519 -21.34 -2.12 -5.51
CA PHE A 519 -21.05 -2.55 -6.88
C PHE A 519 -21.47 -4.00 -7.07
#